data_AF-A0AAV9BT66-F1
#
_entry.id   AF-A0AAV9BT66-F1
#
_cell.length_a   1.000
_cell.length_b   1.000
_cell.length_c   1.000
_cell.angle_alpha   90.00
_cell.angle_beta   90.00
_cell.angle_gamma   90.00
#
_symmetry.space_group_name_H-M   'P 1'
#
loop_
_entity.id
_entity.type
_entity.pdbx_description
1 polymer ?
#
loop_
_entity_poly.entity_id
_entity_poly.type
_entity_poly.pdbx_seq_one_letter_code
_entity_poly.pdbx_strand_id
1 'polypeptide(L)'
;MPAIHSLCLNPTPLPSNFTSQNAPRPLQRLPLPMPPPPDLPAHVKERILCLEIMGVDSGRAITRNPSLLSPSALDSIRSVVSFLRSKGIPDKDMPRIFGMCPAVLTSDVRSELAPVFRFLSEDLGVPERNHRVVVNKCPRLLVSSVRDQLRPALTYLRRLGFEDNEAMAYQDPVLLVSSVERTLQPKLQHLVGLGMTREEAVEMVLRCPGLFTFSIENNFKPKYQYLVDEMGGNLEDLKRFPQYFAFSLEKRIKPRWEVMVETGVNVPLNLMLKSTDEEFRELVFGGKEKQPHSSD
;
A
#
# COMPACT_ATOMS: atom_id res chain seq x y z
N MET A 1 6.76 -16.14 -44.90
CA MET A 1 7.16 -16.04 -46.32
C MET A 1 7.31 -17.45 -46.86
N PRO A 2 6.88 -17.78 -48.10
CA PRO A 2 6.91 -16.93 -49.30
C PRO A 2 5.60 -16.82 -50.15
N ALA A 3 5.64 -15.86 -51.09
CA ALA A 3 4.89 -15.64 -52.36
C ALA A 3 3.35 -15.55 -52.32
N ILE A 4 2.63 -14.45 -52.63
CA ILE A 4 2.55 -13.50 -53.78
C ILE A 4 2.19 -14.12 -55.13
N HIS A 5 0.99 -13.82 -55.64
CA HIS A 5 0.60 -13.41 -57.02
C HIS A 5 -0.95 -13.43 -57.09
N SER A 6 -1.76 -12.38 -57.27
CA SER A 6 -1.83 -11.20 -58.16
C SER A 6 -2.90 -11.38 -59.27
N LEU A 7 -3.61 -10.27 -59.56
CA LEU A 7 -4.34 -9.90 -60.80
C LEU A 7 -5.83 -10.37 -60.91
N CYS A 8 -6.83 -9.46 -60.82
CA CYS A 8 -7.38 -8.56 -61.88
C CYS A 8 -8.48 -9.26 -62.71
N LEU A 9 -9.62 -8.70 -63.19
CA LEU A 9 -10.13 -7.36 -63.53
C LEU A 9 -11.68 -7.46 -63.75
N ASN A 10 -12.45 -6.41 -63.38
CA ASN A 10 -13.55 -5.63 -64.04
C ASN A 10 -14.45 -6.23 -65.17
N PRO A 11 -15.49 -5.55 -65.75
CA PRO A 11 -16.17 -4.24 -65.50
C PRO A 11 -17.74 -4.30 -65.55
N THR A 12 -18.51 -3.24 -65.24
CA THR A 12 -19.27 -2.33 -66.17
C THR A 12 -20.51 -1.76 -65.41
N PRO A 13 -21.28 -0.77 -65.91
CA PRO A 13 -20.91 0.56 -66.40
C PRO A 13 -21.70 1.71 -65.71
N LEU A 14 -21.30 2.95 -65.98
CA LEU A 14 -21.94 4.21 -65.57
C LEU A 14 -23.25 4.49 -66.33
N PRO A 15 -24.09 5.40 -65.79
CA PRO A 15 -24.66 6.43 -66.63
C PRO A 15 -24.22 7.82 -66.18
N SER A 16 -23.69 8.51 -67.18
CA SER A 16 -23.46 9.94 -67.33
C SER A 16 -24.69 10.78 -67.04
N ASN A 17 -24.51 11.87 -66.29
CA ASN A 17 -25.10 13.16 -66.66
C ASN A 17 -24.24 14.30 -66.12
N PHE A 18 -23.65 15.04 -67.07
CA PHE A 18 -22.98 16.30 -66.84
C PHE A 18 -24.02 17.41 -66.75
N THR A 19 -23.93 18.25 -65.73
CA THR A 19 -24.17 19.68 -65.90
C THR A 19 -23.30 20.45 -64.91
N SER A 20 -22.44 21.28 -65.49
CA SER A 20 -21.38 22.06 -64.86
C SER A 20 -21.95 23.32 -64.23
N GLN A 21 -21.66 23.57 -62.94
CA GLN A 21 -21.51 24.92 -62.40
C GLN A 21 -20.37 24.96 -61.38
N ASN A 22 -19.48 25.92 -61.59
CA ASN A 22 -18.18 26.12 -60.94
C ASN A 22 -18.26 26.63 -59.49
N ALA A 23 -17.34 26.13 -58.64
CA ALA A 23 -16.57 26.94 -57.67
C ALA A 23 -15.34 26.15 -57.18
N PRO A 24 -14.12 26.71 -57.18
CA PRO A 24 -12.93 26.02 -56.66
C PRO A 24 -12.97 25.97 -55.12
N ARG A 25 -12.88 24.77 -54.55
CA ARG A 25 -12.69 24.57 -53.10
C ARG A 25 -11.29 25.05 -52.70
N PRO A 26 -11.11 25.69 -51.54
CA PRO A 26 -9.79 26.07 -51.07
C PRO A 26 -8.95 24.82 -50.79
N LEU A 27 -7.68 24.85 -51.19
CA LEU A 27 -6.70 23.81 -50.88
C LEU A 27 -6.66 23.59 -49.36
N GLN A 28 -7.02 22.39 -48.91
CA GLN A 28 -6.79 21.99 -47.52
C GLN A 28 -5.28 22.03 -47.25
N ARG A 29 -4.85 22.96 -46.40
CA ARG A 29 -3.47 23.00 -45.88
C ARG A 29 -3.19 21.67 -45.18
N LEU A 30 -2.17 20.95 -45.65
CA LEU A 30 -1.52 19.90 -44.87
C LEU A 30 -1.13 20.46 -43.49
N PRO A 31 -1.33 19.72 -42.39
CA PRO A 31 -0.87 20.15 -41.08
C PRO A 31 0.63 20.40 -41.15
N LEU A 32 1.06 21.60 -40.72
CA LEU A 32 2.48 21.91 -40.59
C LEU A 32 3.14 20.88 -39.65
N PRO A 33 4.42 20.52 -39.87
CA PRO A 33 5.16 19.71 -38.92
C PRO A 33 5.04 20.35 -37.53
N MET A 34 4.56 19.57 -36.57
CA MET A 34 4.53 20.02 -35.18
C MET A 34 5.94 20.47 -34.79
N PRO A 35 6.10 21.64 -34.15
CA PRO A 35 7.41 22.03 -33.63
C PRO A 35 7.93 20.90 -32.72
N PRO A 36 9.25 20.62 -32.74
CA PRO A 36 9.84 19.69 -31.80
C PRO A 36 9.41 20.09 -30.38
N PRO A 37 9.11 19.11 -29.49
CA PRO A 37 8.65 19.43 -28.15
C PRO A 37 9.63 20.39 -27.49
N PRO A 38 9.13 21.42 -26.77
CA PRO A 38 9.99 22.43 -26.18
C PRO A 38 11.02 21.75 -25.29
N ASP A 39 12.28 22.07 -25.55
CA ASP A 39 13.41 21.57 -24.78
C ASP A 39 13.18 21.85 -23.30
N LEU A 40 13.20 20.81 -22.46
CA LEU A 40 12.93 20.97 -21.04
C LEU A 40 13.89 22.02 -20.45
N PRO A 41 13.43 22.97 -19.62
CA PRO A 41 14.30 23.99 -19.06
C PRO A 41 15.50 23.38 -18.32
N ALA A 42 16.69 23.97 -18.45
CA ALA A 42 17.94 23.40 -17.91
C ALA A 42 17.86 23.07 -16.41
N HIS A 43 17.22 23.92 -15.62
CA HIS A 43 16.99 23.71 -14.18
C HIS A 43 16.13 22.46 -13.89
N VAL A 44 15.19 22.11 -14.77
CA VAL A 44 14.39 20.89 -14.66
C VAL A 44 15.23 19.65 -15.03
N LYS A 45 16.07 19.74 -16.07
CA LYS A 45 17.01 18.67 -16.46
C LYS A 45 18.00 18.34 -15.33
N GLU A 46 18.54 19.36 -14.64
CA GLU A 46 19.45 19.17 -13.51
C GLU A 46 18.78 18.44 -12.33
N ARG A 47 17.52 18.76 -12.02
CA ARG A 47 16.76 18.07 -10.96
C ARG A 47 16.47 16.62 -11.29
N ILE A 48 16.06 16.36 -12.53
CA ILE A 48 15.87 14.99 -13.01
C ILE A 48 17.17 14.20 -12.81
N LEU A 49 18.29 14.73 -13.29
CA LEU A 49 19.59 14.09 -13.12
C LEU A 49 19.94 13.85 -11.64
N CYS A 50 19.70 14.83 -10.76
CA CYS A 50 19.93 14.68 -9.32
C CYS A 50 19.12 13.52 -8.72
N LEU A 51 17.85 13.38 -9.10
CA LEU A 51 16.98 12.30 -8.61
C LEU A 51 17.45 10.93 -9.15
N GLU A 52 17.80 10.86 -10.43
CA GLU A 52 18.27 9.62 -11.06
C GLU A 52 19.60 9.15 -10.45
N ILE A 53 20.55 10.07 -10.19
CA ILE A 53 21.81 9.76 -9.47
C ILE A 53 21.53 9.18 -8.08
N MET A 54 20.48 9.66 -7.42
CA MET A 54 20.05 9.17 -6.11
C MET A 54 19.20 7.88 -6.19
N GLY A 55 19.02 7.30 -7.38
CA GLY A 55 18.22 6.09 -7.59
C GLY A 55 16.72 6.30 -7.42
N VAL A 56 16.23 7.53 -7.58
CA VAL A 56 14.82 7.90 -7.47
C VAL A 56 14.23 8.08 -8.86
N ASP A 57 13.15 7.36 -9.16
CA ASP A 57 12.35 7.54 -10.38
C ASP A 57 11.81 8.97 -10.44
N SER A 58 12.44 9.81 -11.27
CA SER A 58 12.14 11.24 -11.35
C SER A 58 10.73 11.50 -11.86
N GLY A 59 10.25 10.73 -12.83
CA GLY A 59 8.89 10.87 -13.38
C GLY A 59 7.81 10.62 -12.32
N ARG A 60 7.94 9.52 -11.57
CA ARG A 60 7.05 9.20 -10.45
C ARG A 60 7.17 10.23 -9.32
N ALA A 61 8.38 10.66 -9.00
CA ALA A 61 8.61 11.65 -7.95
C ALA A 61 7.95 12.99 -8.27
N ILE A 62 8.15 13.52 -9.48
CA ILE A 62 7.56 14.79 -9.94
C ILE A 62 6.04 14.68 -10.01
N THR A 63 5.50 13.57 -10.51
CA THR A 63 4.03 13.36 -10.58
C THR A 63 3.40 13.41 -9.18
N ARG A 64 4.08 12.87 -8.16
CA ARG A 64 3.58 12.82 -6.78
C ARG A 64 3.97 14.04 -5.95
N ASN A 65 4.94 14.83 -6.39
CA ASN A 65 5.39 16.06 -5.76
C ASN A 65 5.76 17.11 -6.83
N PRO A 66 4.77 17.82 -7.40
CA PRO A 66 5.01 18.84 -8.44
C PRO A 66 5.92 19.99 -7.98
N SER A 67 6.03 20.23 -6.67
CA SER A 67 6.93 21.25 -6.10
C SER A 67 8.40 21.01 -6.44
N LEU A 68 8.77 19.80 -6.87
CA LEU A 68 10.09 19.48 -7.41
C LEU A 68 10.44 20.28 -8.69
N LEU A 69 9.46 20.88 -9.36
CA LEU A 69 9.69 21.76 -10.51
C LEU A 69 10.07 23.19 -10.09
N SER A 70 9.93 23.54 -8.81
CA SER A 70 10.30 24.86 -8.29
C SER A 70 11.79 25.17 -8.47
N PRO A 71 12.16 26.43 -8.76
CA PRO A 71 13.55 26.89 -8.77
C PRO A 71 14.36 26.43 -7.55
N SER A 72 13.79 26.53 -6.35
CA SER A 72 14.43 26.24 -5.05
C SER A 72 14.51 24.75 -4.67
N ALA A 73 13.98 23.85 -5.51
CA ALA A 73 13.90 22.43 -5.17
C ALA A 73 15.28 21.78 -5.00
N LEU A 74 16.31 22.20 -5.75
CA LEU A 74 17.66 21.64 -5.61
C LEU A 74 18.27 21.95 -4.24
N ASP A 75 18.13 23.17 -3.76
CA ASP A 75 18.63 23.57 -2.43
C ASP A 75 17.87 22.84 -1.33
N SER A 76 16.57 22.61 -1.52
CA SER A 76 15.73 21.83 -0.63
C SER A 76 16.21 20.37 -0.57
N ILE A 77 16.42 19.73 -1.73
CA ILE A 77 16.93 18.36 -1.83
C ILE A 77 18.29 18.24 -1.13
N ARG A 78 19.22 19.16 -1.40
CA ARG A 78 20.55 19.17 -0.76
C ARG A 78 20.45 19.30 0.76
N SER A 79 19.59 20.21 1.24
CA SER A 79 19.38 20.43 2.67
C SER A 79 18.78 19.20 3.35
N VAL A 80 17.78 18.58 2.72
CA VAL A 80 17.13 17.36 3.20
C VAL A 80 18.13 16.20 3.26
N VAL A 81 18.90 15.97 2.19
CA VAL A 81 19.91 14.89 2.15
C VAL A 81 20.97 15.10 3.23
N SER A 82 21.49 16.32 3.37
CA SER A 82 22.45 16.68 4.42
C SER A 82 21.87 16.42 5.82
N PHE A 83 20.62 16.83 6.04
CA PHE A 83 19.94 16.61 7.31
C PHE A 83 19.73 15.14 7.64
N LEU A 84 19.22 14.33 6.70
CA LEU A 84 19.01 12.90 6.92
C LEU A 84 20.33 12.16 7.18
N ARG A 85 21.43 12.54 6.49
CA ARG A 85 22.78 12.06 6.80
C ARG A 85 23.20 12.39 8.23
N SER A 86 22.94 13.63 8.69
CA SER A 86 23.23 14.04 10.08
C SER A 86 22.43 13.25 11.12
N LYS A 87 21.29 12.67 10.73
CA LYS A 87 20.47 11.77 11.56
C LYS A 87 20.82 10.29 11.40
N GLY A 88 21.98 9.99 10.81
CA GLY A 88 22.49 8.63 10.68
C GLY A 88 21.80 7.80 9.59
N ILE A 89 21.07 8.43 8.67
CA ILE A 89 20.48 7.75 7.53
C ILE A 89 21.47 7.84 6.35
N PRO A 90 22.06 6.72 5.90
CA PRO A 90 23.03 6.72 4.81
C PRO A 90 22.36 6.80 3.43
N ASP A 91 23.12 7.23 2.43
CA ASP A 91 22.64 7.41 1.05
C ASP A 91 21.95 6.18 0.46
N LYS A 92 22.42 4.97 0.81
CA LYS A 92 21.83 3.71 0.34
C LYS A 92 20.36 3.50 0.76
N ASP A 93 19.89 4.18 1.80
CA ASP A 93 18.50 4.07 2.27
C ASP A 93 17.59 5.11 1.59
N MET A 94 18.18 6.17 1.05
CA MET A 94 17.48 7.31 0.48
C MET A 94 16.61 7.00 -0.75
N PRO A 95 17.03 6.16 -1.71
CA PRO A 95 16.18 5.81 -2.86
C PRO A 95 14.82 5.29 -2.44
N ARG A 96 14.78 4.42 -1.42
CA ARG A 96 13.54 3.85 -0.87
C ARG A 96 12.70 4.93 -0.18
N ILE A 97 13.32 5.76 0.67
CA ILE A 97 12.62 6.81 1.41
C ILE A 97 11.96 7.79 0.44
N PHE A 98 12.71 8.31 -0.52
CA PHE A 98 12.22 9.29 -1.49
C PHE A 98 11.26 8.68 -2.51
N GLY A 99 11.48 7.44 -2.94
CA GLY A 99 10.54 6.72 -3.80
C GLY A 99 9.18 6.48 -3.12
N MET A 100 9.18 6.17 -1.82
CA MET A 100 7.95 6.00 -1.04
C MET A 100 7.27 7.34 -0.74
N CYS A 101 8.05 8.38 -0.41
CA CYS A 101 7.56 9.69 0.03
C CYS A 101 8.29 10.83 -0.70
N PRO A 102 7.98 11.11 -1.98
CA PRO A 102 8.64 12.16 -2.75
C PRO A 102 8.48 13.57 -2.16
N ALA A 103 7.45 13.80 -1.34
CA ALA A 103 7.22 15.07 -0.65
C ALA A 103 8.38 15.46 0.30
N VAL A 104 9.11 14.48 0.86
CA VAL A 104 10.27 14.72 1.74
C VAL A 104 11.33 15.57 1.05
N LEU A 105 11.50 15.42 -0.27
CA LEU A 105 12.53 16.11 -1.05
C LEU A 105 12.35 17.64 -1.08
N THR A 106 11.16 18.12 -0.75
CA THR A 106 10.83 19.55 -0.71
C THR A 106 10.38 20.01 0.67
N SER A 107 10.54 19.19 1.71
CA SER A 107 10.17 19.54 3.07
C SER A 107 11.18 20.50 3.71
N ASP A 108 10.69 21.43 4.52
CA ASP A 108 11.57 22.29 5.32
C ASP A 108 12.20 21.49 6.47
N VAL A 109 13.52 21.56 6.56
CA VAL A 109 14.29 20.81 7.55
C VAL A 109 13.94 21.23 8.98
N ARG A 110 13.71 22.51 9.23
CA ARG A 110 13.54 23.06 10.58
C ARG A 110 12.11 22.93 11.08
N SER A 111 11.13 23.22 10.24
CA SER A 111 9.72 23.25 10.63
C SER A 111 8.98 21.93 10.40
N GLU A 112 9.46 21.06 9.51
CA GLU A 112 8.80 19.79 9.19
C GLU A 112 9.62 18.57 9.62
N LEU A 113 10.86 18.43 9.15
CA LEU A 113 11.65 17.21 9.40
C LEU A 113 12.20 17.13 10.83
N ALA A 114 12.84 18.18 11.34
CA ALA A 114 13.43 18.18 12.67
C ALA A 114 12.42 17.86 13.79
N PRO A 115 11.18 18.37 13.76
CA PRO A 115 10.14 17.98 14.70
C PRO A 115 9.83 16.49 14.70
N VAL A 116 9.89 15.80 13.55
CA VAL A 116 9.65 14.35 13.48
C VAL A 116 10.71 13.59 14.28
N PHE A 117 11.99 13.91 14.11
CA PHE A 117 13.07 13.28 14.87
C PHE A 117 13.02 13.62 16.37
N ARG A 118 12.57 14.84 16.69
CA ARG A 118 12.28 15.22 18.08
C ARG A 118 11.16 14.38 18.67
N PHE A 119 10.06 14.23 17.94
CA PHE A 119 8.93 13.37 18.34
C PHE A 119 9.38 11.92 18.58
N LEU A 120 10.21 11.35 17.70
CA LEU A 120 10.77 10.01 17.93
C LEU A 120 11.53 9.93 19.26
N SER A 121 12.31 10.94 19.60
CA SER A 121 13.16 10.94 20.79
C SER A 121 12.40 11.26 22.08
N GLU A 122 11.60 12.33 22.06
CA GLU A 122 10.93 12.88 23.24
C GLU A 122 9.58 12.21 23.52
N ASP A 123 8.74 12.02 22.49
CA ASP A 123 7.39 11.49 22.66
C ASP A 123 7.37 9.95 22.70
N LEU A 124 8.26 9.29 21.95
CA LEU A 124 8.36 7.82 21.87
C LEU A 124 9.58 7.21 22.58
N GLY A 125 10.56 8.01 23.01
CA GLY A 125 11.75 7.50 23.70
C GLY A 125 12.74 6.74 22.80
N VAL A 126 12.67 6.92 21.47
CA VAL A 126 13.56 6.26 20.51
C VAL A 126 14.96 6.88 20.58
N PRO A 127 16.02 6.11 20.90
CA PRO A 127 17.39 6.63 20.88
C PRO A 127 17.80 7.09 19.48
N GLU A 128 18.61 8.14 19.38
CA GLU A 128 19.02 8.71 18.09
C GLU A 128 19.66 7.68 17.14
N ARG A 129 20.50 6.78 17.68
CA ARG A 129 21.13 5.68 16.94
C ARG A 129 20.12 4.76 16.23
N ASN A 130 18.86 4.74 16.68
CA ASN A 130 17.81 3.88 16.16
C ASN A 130 16.81 4.62 15.25
N HIS A 131 16.94 5.94 15.07
CA HIS A 131 16.06 6.71 14.18
C HIS A 131 16.04 6.13 12.76
N ARG A 132 17.20 5.71 12.25
CA ARG A 132 17.33 5.04 10.95
C ARG A 132 16.41 3.82 10.81
N VAL A 133 16.29 2.99 11.86
CA VAL A 133 15.48 1.77 11.84
C VAL A 133 13.99 2.13 11.71
N VAL A 134 13.53 3.07 12.53
CA VAL A 134 12.14 3.52 12.56
C VAL A 134 11.75 4.21 11.24
N VAL A 135 12.59 5.11 10.73
CA VAL A 135 12.35 5.82 9.47
C VAL A 135 12.30 4.86 8.29
N ASN A 136 13.21 3.87 8.21
CA ASN A 136 13.17 2.88 7.14
C ASN A 136 11.94 1.95 7.21
N LYS A 137 11.46 1.66 8.42
CA LYS A 137 10.24 0.89 8.63
C LYS A 137 9.01 1.66 8.12
N CYS A 138 8.92 2.96 8.37
CA CYS A 138 7.81 3.80 7.93
C CYS A 138 8.28 5.21 7.48
N PRO A 139 8.73 5.36 6.22
CA PRO A 139 9.17 6.67 5.71
C PRO A 139 8.10 7.77 5.76
N ARG A 140 6.82 7.38 5.82
CA ARG A 140 5.68 8.30 5.95
C ARG A 140 5.73 9.16 7.21
N LEU A 141 6.48 8.76 8.23
CA LEU A 141 6.72 9.59 9.41
C LEU A 141 7.31 10.96 9.04
N LEU A 142 8.22 11.01 8.06
CA LEU A 142 8.92 12.23 7.65
C LEU A 142 8.01 13.27 6.99
N VAL A 143 6.86 12.86 6.46
CA VAL A 143 5.89 13.75 5.79
C VAL A 143 4.61 13.95 6.61
N SER A 144 4.57 13.43 7.83
CA SER A 144 3.41 13.53 8.71
C SER A 144 3.59 14.70 9.67
N SER A 145 2.59 15.59 9.73
CA SER A 145 2.58 16.70 10.70
C SER A 145 2.66 16.16 12.12
N VAL A 146 3.68 16.57 12.88
CA VAL A 146 3.81 16.16 14.29
C VAL A 146 2.61 16.65 15.10
N ARG A 147 2.16 17.88 14.86
CA ARG A 147 1.07 18.52 15.59
C ARG A 147 -0.29 17.94 15.23
N ASP A 148 -0.54 17.76 13.93
CA ASP A 148 -1.89 17.49 13.43
C ASP A 148 -2.12 16.00 13.13
N GLN A 149 -1.05 15.18 13.09
CA GLN A 149 -1.13 13.76 12.79
C GLN A 149 -0.46 12.89 13.87
N LEU A 150 0.85 13.02 14.10
CA LEU A 150 1.59 12.07 14.94
C LEU A 150 1.17 12.11 16.42
N ARG A 151 1.12 13.30 17.03
CA ARG A 151 0.72 13.45 18.44
C ARG A 151 -0.75 13.12 18.70
N PRO A 152 -1.71 13.55 17.85
CA PRO A 152 -3.10 13.11 17.98
C PRO A 152 -3.25 11.59 17.90
N ALA A 153 -2.57 10.95 16.94
CA ALA A 153 -2.59 9.49 16.81
C ALA A 153 -1.99 8.80 18.05
N LEU A 154 -0.82 9.25 18.52
CA LEU A 154 -0.20 8.72 19.74
C LEU A 154 -1.12 8.88 20.96
N THR A 155 -1.74 10.04 21.12
CA THR A 155 -2.67 10.32 22.24
C THR A 155 -3.89 9.40 22.18
N TYR A 156 -4.46 9.23 20.99
CA TYR A 156 -5.59 8.32 20.79
C TYR A 156 -5.21 6.87 21.08
N LEU A 157 -4.08 6.38 20.57
CA LEU A 157 -3.58 5.03 20.81
C LEU A 157 -3.33 4.79 22.31
N ARG A 158 -2.68 5.73 23.01
CA ARG A 158 -2.51 5.64 24.47
C ARG A 158 -3.84 5.55 25.22
N ARG A 159 -4.87 6.30 24.80
CA ARG A 159 -6.22 6.20 25.38
C ARG A 159 -6.90 4.85 25.13
N LEU A 160 -6.47 4.11 24.10
CA LEU A 160 -6.92 2.74 23.87
C LEU A 160 -6.10 1.71 24.67
N GLY A 161 -5.03 2.10 25.36
CA GLY A 161 -4.16 1.20 26.13
C GLY A 161 -2.87 0.79 25.42
N PHE A 162 -2.49 1.46 24.33
CA PHE A 162 -1.16 1.26 23.72
C PHE A 162 -0.09 1.97 24.54
N GLU A 163 0.47 1.27 25.51
CA GLU A 163 1.46 1.82 26.45
C GLU A 163 2.91 1.62 25.98
N ASP A 164 3.17 0.60 25.16
CA ASP A 164 4.49 0.29 24.64
C ASP A 164 4.87 1.21 23.46
N ASN A 165 5.58 2.28 23.77
CA ASN A 165 6.10 3.21 22.77
C ASN A 165 7.15 2.56 21.85
N GLU A 166 7.90 1.57 22.34
CA GLU A 166 8.88 0.84 21.55
C GLU A 166 8.16 0.01 20.47
N ALA A 167 7.14 -0.76 20.85
CA ALA A 167 6.30 -1.47 19.88
C ALA A 167 5.68 -0.51 18.85
N MET A 168 5.14 0.63 19.28
CA MET A 168 4.60 1.64 18.36
C MET A 168 5.65 2.22 17.40
N ALA A 169 6.90 2.39 17.85
CA ALA A 169 7.96 2.94 17.00
C ALA A 169 8.52 1.90 16.01
N TYR A 170 8.77 0.66 16.46
CA TYR A 170 9.51 -0.33 15.66
C TYR A 170 8.62 -1.36 14.97
N GLN A 171 7.49 -1.72 15.58
CA GLN A 171 6.58 -2.75 15.05
C GLN A 171 5.47 -2.10 14.24
N ASP A 172 4.78 -1.11 14.82
CA ASP A 172 3.55 -0.52 14.27
C ASP A 172 3.60 1.01 14.00
N PRO A 173 4.68 1.58 13.45
CA PRO A 173 4.77 3.03 13.19
C PRO A 173 3.73 3.54 12.17
N VAL A 174 3.09 2.63 11.43
CA VAL A 174 1.99 2.97 10.53
C VAL A 174 0.77 3.54 11.28
N LEU A 175 0.58 3.17 12.55
CA LEU A 175 -0.54 3.66 13.36
C LEU A 175 -0.40 5.15 13.67
N LEU A 176 0.83 5.61 13.90
CA LEU A 176 1.13 7.01 14.20
C LEU A 176 0.87 7.95 13.01
N VAL A 177 1.05 7.44 11.79
CA VAL A 177 0.78 8.19 10.54
C VAL A 177 -0.66 8.01 10.04
N SER A 178 -1.50 7.29 10.79
CA SER A 178 -2.90 7.04 10.42
C SER A 178 -3.82 8.07 11.06
N SER A 179 -4.70 8.67 10.28
CA SER A 179 -5.68 9.64 10.78
C SER A 179 -6.58 9.01 11.84
N VAL A 180 -6.71 9.67 12.98
CA VAL A 180 -7.62 9.22 14.05
C VAL A 180 -9.06 9.18 13.52
N GLU A 181 -9.53 10.31 12.99
CA GLU A 181 -10.92 10.48 12.56
C GLU A 181 -11.28 9.69 11.30
N ARG A 182 -10.32 9.54 10.37
CA ARG A 182 -10.59 8.93 9.06
C ARG A 182 -10.15 7.47 8.97
N THR A 183 -9.39 6.96 9.94
CA THR A 183 -8.83 5.60 9.86
C THR A 183 -8.97 4.83 11.16
N LEU A 184 -8.40 5.30 12.27
CA LEU A 184 -8.36 4.51 13.50
C LEU A 184 -9.75 4.38 14.13
N GLN A 185 -10.46 5.50 14.32
CA GLN A 185 -11.79 5.51 14.93
C GLN A 185 -12.84 4.78 14.08
N PRO A 186 -12.94 4.97 12.75
CA PRO A 186 -13.89 4.21 11.93
C PRO A 186 -13.67 2.70 11.98
N LYS A 187 -12.41 2.24 12.07
CA LYS A 187 -12.11 0.80 12.17
C LYS A 187 -12.51 0.23 13.53
N LEU A 188 -12.28 0.97 14.61
CA LEU A 188 -12.75 0.55 15.93
C LEU A 188 -14.29 0.54 16.00
N GLN A 189 -14.93 1.57 15.45
CA GLN A 189 -16.40 1.64 15.36
C GLN A 189 -16.98 0.53 14.50
N HIS A 190 -16.30 0.12 13.43
CA HIS A 190 -16.74 -1.02 12.64
C HIS A 190 -16.74 -2.31 13.46
N LEU A 191 -15.67 -2.59 14.24
CA LEU A 191 -15.63 -3.77 15.11
C LEU A 191 -16.77 -3.76 16.14
N VAL A 192 -17.04 -2.60 16.74
CA VAL A 192 -18.22 -2.42 17.62
C VAL A 192 -19.53 -2.68 16.86
N GLY A 193 -19.64 -2.16 15.63
CA GLY A 193 -20.79 -2.36 14.75
C GLY A 193 -21.03 -3.81 14.31
N LEU A 194 -20.05 -4.70 14.46
CA LEU A 194 -20.24 -6.14 14.26
C LEU A 194 -21.00 -6.80 15.43
N GLY A 195 -21.16 -6.11 16.57
CA GLY A 195 -21.82 -6.61 17.77
C GLY A 195 -20.91 -6.73 18.99
N MET A 196 -19.65 -6.28 18.92
CA MET A 196 -18.73 -6.24 20.06
C MET A 196 -19.02 -5.03 20.95
N THR A 197 -18.80 -5.16 22.25
CA THR A 197 -18.65 -4.00 23.14
C THR A 197 -17.41 -3.20 22.76
N ARG A 198 -17.35 -1.94 23.19
CA ARG A 198 -16.19 -1.09 22.93
C ARG A 198 -14.93 -1.68 23.58
N GLU A 199 -15.07 -2.22 24.77
CA GLU A 199 -14.00 -2.82 25.57
C GLU A 199 -13.43 -4.06 24.86
N GLU A 200 -14.28 -4.95 24.36
CA GLU A 200 -13.85 -6.12 23.58
C GLU A 200 -13.14 -5.72 22.28
N ALA A 201 -13.67 -4.73 21.56
CA ALA A 201 -13.03 -4.23 20.35
C ALA A 201 -11.66 -3.61 20.64
N VAL A 202 -11.52 -2.89 21.76
CA VAL A 202 -10.24 -2.33 22.21
C VAL A 202 -9.26 -3.45 22.58
N GLU A 203 -9.68 -4.43 23.36
CA GLU A 203 -8.84 -5.58 23.73
C GLU A 203 -8.35 -6.33 22.48
N MET A 204 -9.24 -6.50 21.49
CA MET A 204 -8.92 -7.15 20.23
C MET A 204 -7.84 -6.40 19.44
N VAL A 205 -7.92 -5.07 19.32
CA VAL A 205 -6.91 -4.27 18.60
C VAL A 205 -5.60 -4.13 19.37
N LEU A 206 -5.62 -4.19 20.70
CA LEU A 206 -4.39 -4.25 21.51
C LEU A 206 -3.62 -5.55 21.25
N ARG A 207 -4.34 -6.69 21.16
CA ARG A 207 -3.73 -7.98 20.82
C ARG A 207 -3.34 -8.10 19.35
N CYS A 208 -3.97 -7.34 18.46
CA CYS A 208 -3.69 -7.35 17.03
C CYS A 208 -3.76 -5.94 16.42
N PRO A 209 -2.70 -5.11 16.59
CA PRO A 209 -2.70 -3.73 16.11
C PRO A 209 -2.83 -3.62 14.58
N GLY A 210 -2.39 -4.65 13.86
CA GLY A 210 -2.54 -4.77 12.41
C GLY A 210 -3.97 -4.64 11.89
N LEU A 211 -4.99 -4.87 12.73
CA LEU A 211 -6.39 -4.63 12.39
C LEU A 211 -6.65 -3.19 11.91
N PHE A 212 -5.93 -2.21 12.46
CA PHE A 212 -6.02 -0.82 12.01
C PHE A 212 -5.44 -0.58 10.61
N THR A 213 -4.82 -1.57 9.98
CA THR A 213 -4.26 -1.46 8.62
C THR A 213 -5.18 -2.05 7.56
N PHE A 214 -6.12 -2.93 7.93
CA PHE A 214 -7.00 -3.61 6.97
C PHE A 214 -8.16 -2.73 6.51
N SER A 215 -8.64 -2.96 5.29
CA SER A 215 -9.79 -2.26 4.73
C SER A 215 -11.09 -2.82 5.32
N ILE A 216 -12.03 -1.95 5.67
CA ILE A 216 -13.36 -2.38 6.12
C ILE A 216 -14.07 -3.12 4.98
N GLU A 217 -14.17 -2.48 3.82
CA GLU A 217 -14.92 -3.00 2.66
C GLU A 217 -14.23 -4.22 2.01
N ASN A 218 -12.91 -4.17 1.87
CA ASN A 218 -12.17 -5.17 1.09
C ASN A 218 -11.54 -6.27 1.95
N ASN A 219 -11.66 -6.20 3.29
CA ASN A 219 -11.10 -7.20 4.18
C ASN A 219 -12.08 -7.60 5.28
N PHE A 220 -12.50 -6.68 6.16
CA PHE A 220 -13.35 -7.04 7.29
C PHE A 220 -14.69 -7.63 6.87
N LYS A 221 -15.46 -6.90 6.04
CA LYS A 221 -16.78 -7.35 5.59
C LYS A 221 -16.77 -8.72 4.90
N PRO A 222 -16.01 -8.94 3.81
CA PRO A 222 -16.08 -10.21 3.08
C PRO A 222 -15.59 -11.40 3.92
N LYS A 223 -14.59 -11.20 4.80
CA LYS A 223 -14.09 -12.28 5.65
C LYS A 223 -15.00 -12.58 6.82
N TYR A 224 -15.62 -11.56 7.41
CA TYR A 224 -16.62 -11.78 8.46
C TYR A 224 -17.85 -12.48 7.91
N GLN A 225 -18.34 -12.03 6.74
CA GLN A 225 -19.46 -12.68 6.07
C GLN A 225 -19.18 -14.15 5.79
N TYR A 226 -18.01 -14.47 5.21
CA TYR A 226 -17.63 -15.86 4.95
C TYR A 226 -17.55 -16.70 6.24
N LEU A 227 -17.03 -16.12 7.33
CA LEU A 227 -16.94 -16.82 8.61
C LEU A 227 -18.33 -17.20 9.14
N VAL A 228 -19.30 -16.29 9.08
CA VAL A 228 -20.64 -16.49 9.63
C VAL A 228 -21.50 -17.34 8.70
N ASP A 229 -21.56 -16.97 7.42
CA ASP A 229 -22.50 -17.56 6.45
C ASP A 229 -22.04 -18.95 5.99
N GLU A 230 -20.74 -19.15 5.78
CA GLU A 230 -20.21 -20.37 5.17
C GLU A 230 -19.51 -21.29 6.18
N MET A 231 -18.83 -20.72 7.18
CA MET A 231 -18.08 -21.51 8.16
C MET A 231 -18.85 -21.78 9.46
N GLY A 232 -20.02 -21.17 9.64
CA GLY A 232 -20.82 -21.28 10.87
C GLY A 232 -20.13 -20.72 12.12
N GLY A 233 -19.11 -19.88 11.94
CA GLY A 233 -18.38 -19.21 13.01
C GLY A 233 -19.13 -17.98 13.53
N ASN A 234 -18.59 -17.36 14.57
CA ASN A 234 -19.21 -16.20 15.21
C ASN A 234 -18.17 -15.19 15.74
N LEU A 235 -18.65 -14.17 16.46
CA LEU A 235 -17.80 -13.12 17.03
C LEU A 235 -16.81 -13.64 18.09
N GLU A 236 -17.14 -14.70 18.83
CA GLU A 236 -16.22 -15.30 19.81
C GLU A 236 -14.99 -15.88 19.13
N ASP A 237 -15.17 -16.49 17.95
CA ASP A 237 -14.07 -17.01 17.15
C ASP A 237 -13.11 -15.88 16.73
N LEU A 238 -13.66 -14.75 16.30
CA LEU A 238 -12.88 -13.57 15.95
C LEU A 238 -12.15 -12.98 17.15
N LYS A 239 -12.83 -12.84 18.30
CA LYS A 239 -12.22 -12.35 19.53
C LYS A 239 -11.07 -13.25 19.98
N ARG A 240 -11.24 -14.57 19.87
CA ARG A 240 -10.21 -15.54 20.22
C ARG A 240 -9.05 -15.53 19.23
N PHE A 241 -9.34 -15.30 17.94
CA PHE A 241 -8.33 -15.31 16.88
C PHE A 241 -8.42 -14.12 15.90
N PRO A 242 -8.02 -12.91 16.33
CA PRO A 242 -8.13 -11.70 15.51
C PRO A 242 -7.29 -11.74 14.23
N GLN A 243 -6.21 -12.53 14.21
CA GLN A 243 -5.35 -12.69 13.05
C GLN A 243 -6.06 -13.39 11.88
N TYR A 244 -7.28 -13.92 12.06
CA TYR A 244 -8.15 -14.35 10.97
C TYR A 244 -8.17 -13.32 9.81
N PHE A 245 -8.31 -12.03 10.12
CA PHE A 245 -8.33 -10.96 9.12
C PHE A 245 -7.00 -10.74 8.39
N ALA A 246 -5.90 -11.30 8.88
CA ALA A 246 -4.59 -11.23 8.22
C ALA A 246 -4.42 -12.29 7.12
N PHE A 247 -5.17 -13.40 7.15
CA PHE A 247 -5.05 -14.47 6.14
C PHE A 247 -5.83 -14.13 4.88
N SER A 248 -5.33 -14.55 3.71
CA SER A 248 -6.03 -14.36 2.44
C SER A 248 -7.34 -15.14 2.43
N LEU A 249 -8.45 -14.48 2.08
CA LEU A 249 -9.74 -15.15 1.94
C LEU A 249 -9.67 -16.24 0.86
N GLU A 250 -9.28 -15.84 -0.34
CA GLU A 250 -9.27 -16.72 -1.53
C GLU A 250 -8.13 -17.75 -1.51
N LYS A 251 -6.95 -17.40 -0.97
CA LYS A 251 -5.77 -18.29 -1.06
C LYS A 251 -5.56 -19.18 0.15
N ARG A 252 -6.26 -18.92 1.27
CA ARG A 252 -5.97 -19.59 2.54
C ARG A 252 -7.22 -20.02 3.29
N ILE A 253 -8.16 -19.09 3.51
CA ILE A 253 -9.34 -19.38 4.33
C ILE A 253 -10.27 -20.34 3.58
N LYS A 254 -10.74 -19.97 2.38
CA LYS A 254 -11.68 -20.81 1.60
C LYS A 254 -11.11 -22.19 1.26
N PRO A 255 -9.90 -22.33 0.68
CA PRO A 255 -9.42 -23.65 0.26
C PRO A 255 -9.24 -24.63 1.43
N ARG A 256 -8.86 -24.12 2.60
CA ARG A 256 -8.70 -24.97 3.79
C ARG A 256 -10.05 -25.33 4.42
N TRP A 257 -11.03 -24.42 4.35
CA TRP A 257 -12.38 -24.71 4.83
C TRP A 257 -13.05 -25.78 3.96
N GLU A 258 -12.94 -25.67 2.63
CA GLU A 258 -13.44 -26.66 1.67
C GLU A 258 -12.89 -28.06 1.96
N VAL A 259 -11.57 -28.17 2.20
CA VAL A 259 -10.93 -29.44 2.59
C VAL A 259 -11.49 -30.00 3.91
N MET A 260 -11.74 -29.15 4.91
CA MET A 260 -12.34 -29.59 6.17
C MET A 260 -13.77 -30.11 5.99
N VAL A 261 -14.56 -29.45 5.12
CA VAL A 261 -15.93 -29.89 4.78
C VAL A 261 -15.90 -31.22 4.04
N GLU A 262 -15.04 -31.37 3.03
CA GLU A 262 -14.91 -32.61 2.24
C GLU A 262 -14.47 -33.80 3.10
N THR A 263 -13.58 -33.56 4.06
CA THR A 263 -13.02 -34.63 4.91
C THR A 263 -13.83 -34.91 6.17
N GLY A 264 -14.72 -33.99 6.56
CA GLY A 264 -15.48 -34.02 7.80
C GLY A 264 -14.63 -33.76 9.06
N VAL A 265 -13.37 -33.35 8.91
CA VAL A 265 -12.46 -33.10 10.03
C VAL A 265 -12.61 -31.66 10.52
N ASN A 266 -12.86 -31.50 11.82
CA ASN A 266 -12.95 -30.19 12.44
C ASN A 266 -11.61 -29.80 13.11
N VAL A 267 -11.01 -28.71 12.65
CA VAL A 267 -9.75 -28.14 13.17
C VAL A 267 -10.02 -26.70 13.64
N PRO A 268 -9.60 -26.32 14.86
CA PRO A 268 -9.73 -24.93 15.33
C PRO A 268 -9.09 -23.91 14.38
N LEU A 269 -9.74 -22.77 14.16
CA LEU A 269 -9.34 -21.75 13.17
C LEU A 269 -7.88 -21.30 13.29
N ASN A 270 -7.39 -21.16 14.52
CA ASN A 270 -6.02 -20.73 14.77
C ASN A 270 -5.01 -21.78 14.28
N LEU A 271 -5.27 -23.08 14.46
CA LEU A 271 -4.42 -24.15 13.95
C LEU A 271 -4.58 -24.26 12.42
N MET A 272 -5.83 -24.32 11.97
CA MET A 272 -6.20 -24.38 10.55
C MET A 272 -5.51 -23.28 9.75
N LEU A 273 -5.38 -22.04 10.25
CA LEU A 273 -4.85 -20.93 9.45
C LEU A 273 -3.36 -20.66 9.68
N LYS A 274 -2.84 -20.86 10.91
CA LYS A 274 -1.42 -20.61 11.22
C LYS A 274 -0.49 -21.72 10.71
N SER A 275 -0.93 -22.98 10.69
CA SER A 275 -0.09 -24.11 10.31
C SER A 275 0.40 -24.04 8.86
N THR A 276 1.56 -24.59 8.54
CA THR A 276 2.04 -24.69 7.15
C THR A 276 1.09 -25.54 6.29
N ASP A 277 1.33 -25.64 4.98
CA ASP A 277 0.50 -26.48 4.12
C ASP A 277 0.70 -27.97 4.41
N GLU A 278 1.91 -28.35 4.83
CA GLU A 278 2.26 -29.70 5.25
C GLU A 278 1.60 -30.04 6.59
N GLU A 279 1.78 -29.19 7.60
CA GLU A 279 1.16 -29.37 8.93
C GLU A 279 -0.37 -29.42 8.83
N PHE A 280 -0.98 -28.58 8.00
CA PHE A 280 -2.43 -28.62 7.79
C PHE A 280 -2.88 -29.93 7.14
N ARG A 281 -2.12 -30.44 6.16
CA ARG A 281 -2.39 -31.75 5.55
C ARG A 281 -2.28 -32.87 6.58
N GLU A 282 -1.27 -32.86 7.43
CA GLU A 282 -1.12 -33.84 8.50
C GLU A 282 -2.29 -33.80 9.49
N LEU A 283 -2.75 -32.61 9.87
CA LEU A 283 -3.90 -32.43 10.76
C LEU A 283 -5.19 -33.03 10.18
N VAL A 284 -5.37 -32.97 8.85
CA VAL A 284 -6.59 -33.44 8.18
C VAL A 284 -6.50 -34.91 7.75
N PHE A 285 -5.34 -35.37 7.28
CA PHE A 285 -5.16 -36.67 6.65
C PHE A 285 -4.29 -37.66 7.45
N GLY A 286 -3.49 -37.20 8.42
CA GLY A 286 -2.51 -38.02 9.15
C GLY A 286 -3.12 -39.14 10.00
N GLY A 287 -4.43 -39.07 10.30
CA GLY A 287 -5.16 -40.15 10.96
C GLY A 287 -5.64 -41.28 10.03
N LYS A 288 -5.64 -41.08 8.71
CA LYS A 288 -6.18 -42.05 7.72
C LYS A 288 -5.15 -43.06 7.20
N GLU A 289 -3.86 -42.89 7.51
CA GLU A 289 -2.77 -43.76 7.01
C GLU A 289 -2.37 -44.90 7.98
N LYS A 290 -3.07 -45.11 9.09
CA LYS A 290 -2.73 -46.15 10.10
C LYS A 290 -3.73 -47.31 10.22
N GLN A 291 -4.31 -47.77 9.11
CA GLN A 291 -4.86 -49.14 9.06
C GLN A 291 -4.04 -49.99 8.10
N PRO A 292 -3.04 -50.76 8.57
CA PRO A 292 -2.59 -51.91 7.82
C PRO A 292 -3.72 -52.95 7.87
N HIS A 293 -4.21 -53.34 6.69
CA HIS A 293 -5.00 -54.55 6.52
C HIS A 293 -4.20 -55.74 7.05
N SER A 294 -4.55 -56.24 8.23
CA SER A 294 -4.25 -57.60 8.64
C SER A 294 -5.24 -58.50 7.91
N SER A 295 -4.80 -59.06 6.78
CA SER A 295 -5.44 -60.23 6.20
C SER A 295 -4.80 -61.47 6.81
N ASP A 296 -5.61 -62.24 7.52
CA ASP A 296 -5.42 -63.67 7.77
C ASP A 296 -5.41 -64.46 6.44
#